data_AF-A0A819S8B8-F1
#
_entry.id   AF-A0A819S8B8-F1
#
_cell.length_a   1.000
_cell.length_b   1.000
_cell.length_c   1.000
_cell.angle_alpha   90.00
_cell.angle_beta   90.00
_cell.angle_gamma   90.00
#
_symmetry.space_group_name_H-M   'P 1'
#
loop_
_entity.id
_entity.type
_entity.pdbx_description
1 polymer ?
#
loop_
_entity_poly.entity_id
_entity_poly.type
_entity_poly.pdbx_seq_one_letter_code
_entity_poly.pdbx_strand_id
1 'polypeptide(L)'
;MCIIFIVMTGYGVTSRSMVYYPNADKFNDTKIITTFDGRSIFRQIIYPVYYLMYGEFHNELTDLDTYPDAGWSIATHVLLAIQMLFVNILLTNLLIAMFSKRFDQVYEDTKNIWHSQQYSFTYEYFKRSPFFPPISFIVDTYHLCRTIVFSIRRACWKKPADCPARVFEIIPKTKKLIKDWHEFEGATTYEYAHTEAKGSKSTSIKSNQDANFDNTENLKDSNVTKNASNKLTTNLQQMQDDLTKLSQSSEESVRQMQNNLAQLNQSLEEIKLKLSSNT
;
A
#
# COMPACT_ATOMS: atom_id res chain seq x y z
N MET A 1 -17.30 -16.38 -12.06
CA MET A 1 -18.28 -17.49 -12.03
C MET A 1 -19.50 -17.25 -12.92
N CYS A 2 -20.25 -16.15 -12.78
CA CYS A 2 -21.46 -15.93 -13.61
C CYS A 2 -21.20 -15.87 -15.12
N ILE A 3 -20.12 -15.21 -15.56
CA ILE A 3 -19.75 -15.13 -16.99
C ILE A 3 -19.47 -16.53 -17.57
N ILE A 4 -18.70 -17.34 -16.83
CA ILE A 4 -18.40 -18.73 -17.19
C ILE A 4 -19.70 -19.54 -17.31
N PHE A 5 -20.63 -19.36 -16.37
CA PHE A 5 -21.93 -20.03 -16.40
C PHE A 5 -22.75 -19.67 -17.64
N ILE A 6 -22.81 -18.38 -18.01
CA ILE A 6 -23.52 -17.92 -19.22
C ILE A 6 -22.92 -18.56 -20.48
N VAL A 7 -21.60 -18.55 -20.60
CA VAL A 7 -20.88 -19.14 -21.73
C VAL A 7 -21.10 -20.66 -21.78
N MET A 8 -21.10 -21.36 -20.64
CA MET A 8 -21.45 -22.79 -20.58
C MET A 8 -22.86 -23.06 -21.08
N THR A 9 -23.85 -22.30 -20.58
CA THR A 9 -25.25 -22.52 -20.99
C THR A 9 -25.46 -22.23 -22.48
N GLY A 10 -24.77 -21.21 -23.03
CA GLY A 10 -24.85 -20.89 -24.45
C GLY A 10 -24.30 -22.00 -25.34
N TYR A 11 -23.12 -22.52 -25.01
CA TYR A 11 -22.51 -23.65 -25.72
C TYR A 11 -23.33 -24.94 -25.58
N GLY A 12 -23.75 -25.28 -24.36
CA GLY A 12 -24.49 -26.52 -24.08
C GLY A 12 -25.84 -26.57 -24.79
N VAL A 13 -26.57 -25.46 -24.84
CA VAL A 13 -27.85 -25.39 -25.57
C VAL A 13 -27.61 -25.51 -27.08
N THR A 14 -26.61 -24.80 -27.60
CA THR A 14 -26.32 -24.76 -29.04
C THR A 14 -25.83 -26.11 -29.56
N SER A 15 -24.87 -26.74 -28.88
CA SER A 15 -24.32 -28.06 -29.25
C SER A 15 -25.39 -29.16 -29.22
N ARG A 16 -26.17 -29.25 -28.14
CA ARG A 16 -27.26 -30.24 -28.04
C ARG A 16 -28.39 -29.95 -29.02
N SER A 17 -28.71 -28.69 -29.30
CA SER A 17 -29.67 -28.34 -30.34
C SER A 17 -29.17 -28.72 -31.74
N MET A 18 -27.87 -28.66 -32.01
CA MET A 18 -27.30 -28.88 -33.34
C MET A 18 -27.11 -30.37 -33.67
N VAL A 19 -26.67 -31.16 -32.68
CA VAL A 19 -26.39 -32.60 -32.82
C VAL A 19 -27.66 -33.45 -32.79
N TYR A 20 -28.68 -33.06 -31.99
CA TYR A 20 -29.89 -33.89 -31.80
C TYR A 20 -31.10 -33.49 -32.67
N TYR A 21 -31.03 -32.39 -33.43
CA TYR A 21 -32.14 -31.92 -34.27
C TYR A 21 -32.62 -32.91 -35.35
N PRO A 22 -31.78 -33.75 -36.00
CA PRO A 22 -32.28 -34.70 -37.00
C PRO A 22 -32.82 -36.02 -36.42
N ASN A 23 -32.81 -36.24 -35.09
CA ASN A 23 -33.28 -37.49 -34.47
C ASN A 23 -34.20 -37.23 -33.25
N ALA A 24 -35.18 -36.33 -33.40
CA ALA A 24 -36.19 -36.07 -32.37
C ALA A 24 -36.95 -37.34 -31.92
N ASP A 25 -37.01 -38.36 -32.78
CA ASP A 25 -37.69 -39.62 -32.53
C ASP A 25 -37.00 -40.48 -31.45
N LYS A 26 -35.70 -40.28 -31.22
CA LYS A 26 -34.93 -41.00 -30.17
C LYS A 26 -35.09 -40.38 -28.78
N PHE A 27 -35.72 -39.20 -28.67
CA PHE A 27 -36.14 -38.66 -27.37
C PHE A 27 -37.20 -39.57 -26.70
N ASN A 28 -37.95 -40.34 -27.50
CA ASN A 28 -39.01 -41.23 -27.03
C ASN A 28 -38.52 -42.65 -26.65
N ASP A 29 -37.29 -43.02 -26.99
CA ASP A 29 -36.77 -44.39 -26.76
C ASP A 29 -36.10 -44.57 -25.39
N THR A 30 -35.83 -43.47 -24.68
CA THR A 30 -35.78 -43.53 -23.23
C THR A 30 -37.20 -43.45 -22.71
N LYS A 31 -37.63 -44.52 -22.05
CA LYS A 31 -38.92 -44.65 -21.36
C LYS A 31 -39.04 -43.62 -20.21
N ILE A 32 -39.07 -42.34 -20.55
CA ILE A 32 -39.24 -41.21 -19.65
C ILE A 32 -40.37 -40.37 -20.25
N ILE A 33 -41.52 -40.58 -19.63
CA ILE A 33 -42.77 -39.84 -19.65
C ILE A 33 -42.64 -38.44 -20.27
N THR A 34 -43.58 -38.12 -21.17
CA THR A 34 -43.80 -36.87 -21.94
C THR A 34 -44.04 -35.61 -21.10
N THR A 35 -43.51 -35.52 -19.88
CA THR A 35 -43.44 -34.31 -19.09
C THR A 35 -42.09 -33.66 -19.31
N PHE A 36 -42.07 -32.41 -19.76
CA PHE A 36 -40.88 -31.56 -19.85
C PHE A 36 -40.22 -31.43 -18.47
N ASP A 37 -39.39 -32.40 -18.08
CA ASP A 37 -38.67 -32.39 -16.82
C ASP A 37 -37.37 -31.60 -16.99
N GLY A 38 -37.40 -30.33 -16.57
CA GLY A 38 -36.27 -29.41 -16.68
C GLY A 38 -34.99 -29.93 -16.02
N ARG A 39 -35.08 -30.82 -15.03
CA ARG A 39 -33.90 -31.42 -14.38
C ARG A 39 -33.11 -32.31 -15.35
N SER A 40 -33.81 -33.07 -16.17
CA SER A 40 -33.20 -33.98 -17.15
C SER A 40 -32.49 -33.22 -18.28
N ILE A 41 -33.12 -32.15 -18.77
CA ILE A 41 -32.60 -31.26 -19.81
C ILE A 41 -31.38 -30.50 -19.28
N PHE A 42 -31.47 -29.94 -18.07
CA PHE A 42 -30.36 -29.24 -17.43
C PHE A 42 -29.14 -30.14 -17.25
N ARG A 43 -29.35 -31.39 -16.81
CA ARG A 43 -28.26 -32.37 -16.68
C ARG A 43 -27.60 -32.69 -18.03
N GLN A 44 -28.38 -32.83 -19.09
CA GLN A 44 -27.85 -33.11 -20.43
C GLN A 44 -27.09 -31.94 -21.04
N ILE A 45 -27.48 -30.70 -20.71
CA ILE A 45 -26.88 -29.48 -21.27
C ILE A 45 -25.65 -29.06 -20.49
N ILE A 46 -25.70 -29.04 -19.16
CA ILE A 46 -24.65 -28.40 -18.34
C ILE A 46 -23.59 -29.40 -17.88
N TYR A 47 -23.98 -30.63 -17.53
CA TYR A 47 -23.05 -31.61 -16.98
C TYR A 47 -21.88 -31.90 -17.94
N PRO A 48 -22.07 -32.25 -19.23
CA PRO A 48 -20.94 -32.56 -20.10
C PRO A 48 -20.04 -31.34 -20.35
N VAL A 49 -20.63 -30.15 -20.52
CA VAL A 49 -19.88 -28.89 -20.68
C VAL A 49 -19.10 -28.52 -19.41
N TYR A 50 -19.57 -28.92 -18.23
CA TYR A 50 -18.84 -28.75 -16.98
C TYR A 50 -17.56 -29.58 -16.96
N TYR A 51 -17.63 -30.87 -17.28
CA TYR A 51 -16.45 -31.74 -17.36
C TYR A 51 -15.48 -31.31 -18.47
N LEU A 52 -16.02 -30.71 -19.53
CA LEU A 52 -15.26 -30.11 -20.61
C LEU A 52 -14.28 -29.01 -20.10
N MET A 53 -14.64 -28.25 -19.07
CA MET A 53 -13.73 -27.26 -18.45
C MET A 53 -12.54 -27.92 -17.75
N TYR A 54 -12.73 -29.12 -17.21
CA TYR A 54 -11.69 -29.86 -16.49
C TYR A 54 -10.83 -30.75 -17.41
N GLY A 55 -11.10 -30.75 -18.72
CA GLY A 55 -10.28 -31.46 -19.70
C GLY A 55 -10.84 -32.81 -20.16
N GLU A 56 -12.06 -33.18 -19.78
CA GLU A 56 -12.68 -34.41 -20.25
C GLU A 56 -13.45 -34.17 -21.56
N PHE A 57 -12.83 -34.54 -22.68
CA PHE A 57 -13.39 -34.32 -24.04
C PHE A 57 -13.99 -35.55 -24.68
N HIS A 58 -13.70 -36.73 -24.14
CA HIS A 58 -13.95 -38.01 -24.82
C HIS A 58 -15.42 -38.18 -25.22
N ASN A 59 -16.33 -37.88 -24.30
CA ASN A 59 -17.77 -38.09 -24.50
C ASN A 59 -18.36 -37.16 -25.59
N GLU A 60 -17.85 -35.93 -25.69
CA GLU A 60 -18.30 -34.95 -26.70
C GLU A 60 -17.71 -35.27 -28.07
N LEU A 61 -16.44 -35.71 -28.13
CA LEU A 61 -15.82 -36.16 -29.38
C LEU A 61 -16.51 -37.41 -29.93
N THR A 62 -16.83 -38.38 -29.08
CA THR A 62 -17.56 -39.59 -29.49
C THR A 62 -18.97 -39.30 -29.99
N ASP A 63 -19.68 -38.34 -29.37
CA ASP A 63 -21.03 -37.93 -29.82
C ASP A 63 -20.97 -37.28 -31.22
N LEU A 64 -19.89 -36.54 -31.51
CA LEU A 64 -19.66 -35.90 -32.81
C LEU A 64 -19.28 -36.89 -33.91
N ASP A 65 -18.49 -37.91 -33.61
CA ASP A 65 -18.08 -38.94 -34.58
C ASP A 65 -19.17 -39.97 -34.88
N THR A 66 -20.16 -40.12 -33.99
CA THR A 66 -21.26 -41.09 -34.13
C THR A 66 -22.28 -40.70 -35.21
N TYR A 67 -22.37 -39.41 -35.58
CA TYR A 67 -23.32 -38.90 -36.58
C TYR A 67 -22.61 -38.08 -37.68
N PRO A 68 -21.79 -38.73 -38.54
CA PRO A 68 -20.95 -38.05 -39.52
C PRO A 68 -21.74 -37.34 -40.64
N ASP A 69 -22.99 -37.76 -40.92
CA ASP A 69 -23.83 -37.22 -42.00
C ASP A 69 -24.58 -35.92 -41.62
N ALA A 70 -24.46 -35.46 -40.38
CA ALA A 70 -24.97 -34.17 -40.00
C ALA A 70 -24.04 -33.09 -40.56
N GLY A 71 -24.46 -32.34 -41.60
CA GLY A 71 -23.69 -31.22 -42.19
C GLY A 71 -23.28 -30.10 -41.22
N TRP A 72 -23.72 -30.22 -39.96
CA TRP A 72 -23.45 -29.35 -38.83
C TRP A 72 -22.28 -29.83 -37.95
N SER A 73 -21.76 -31.05 -38.15
CA SER A 73 -20.69 -31.65 -37.34
C SER A 73 -19.44 -30.77 -37.29
N ILE A 74 -18.99 -30.27 -38.44
CA ILE A 74 -17.82 -29.37 -38.54
C ILE A 74 -18.02 -28.10 -37.70
N ALA A 75 -19.22 -27.51 -37.75
CA ALA A 75 -19.52 -26.30 -36.98
C ALA A 75 -19.56 -26.59 -35.46
N THR A 76 -20.00 -27.77 -35.03
CA THR A 76 -19.93 -28.15 -33.60
C THR A 76 -18.48 -28.40 -33.15
N HIS A 77 -17.60 -28.97 -34.00
CA HIS A 77 -16.17 -29.09 -33.71
C HIS A 77 -15.49 -27.71 -33.57
N VAL A 78 -15.81 -26.77 -34.47
CA VAL A 78 -15.31 -25.39 -34.36
C VAL A 78 -15.85 -24.71 -33.10
N LEU A 79 -17.13 -24.89 -32.78
CA LEU A 79 -17.74 -24.36 -31.57
C LEU A 79 -17.08 -24.94 -30.31
N LEU A 80 -16.76 -26.24 -30.31
CA LEU A 80 -16.02 -26.92 -29.24
C LEU A 80 -14.62 -26.31 -29.05
N ALA A 81 -13.87 -26.09 -30.14
CA ALA A 81 -12.56 -25.46 -30.11
C ALA A 81 -12.60 -24.00 -29.61
N ILE A 82 -13.62 -23.23 -30.02
CA ILE A 82 -13.85 -21.87 -29.53
C ILE A 82 -14.18 -21.90 -28.03
N GLN A 83 -15.06 -22.80 -27.60
CA GLN A 83 -15.43 -22.95 -26.19
C GLN A 83 -14.21 -23.29 -25.32
N MET A 84 -13.36 -24.22 -25.77
CA MET A 84 -12.07 -24.55 -25.15
C MET A 84 -11.21 -23.30 -24.95
N LEU A 85 -11.05 -22.50 -26.00
CA LEU A 85 -10.20 -21.33 -25.98
C LEU A 85 -10.74 -20.27 -25.01
N PHE A 86 -12.03 -19.94 -25.11
CA PHE A 86 -12.62 -18.92 -24.25
C PHE A 86 -12.64 -19.33 -22.79
N VAL A 87 -13.07 -20.56 -22.46
CA VAL A 87 -13.23 -20.97 -21.07
C VAL A 87 -11.90 -21.36 -20.44
N ASN A 88 -11.10 -22.19 -21.10
CA ASN A 88 -9.90 -22.78 -20.48
C ASN A 88 -8.69 -21.85 -20.60
N ILE A 89 -8.51 -21.17 -21.74
CA ILE A 89 -7.32 -20.33 -21.97
C ILE A 89 -7.57 -18.88 -21.56
N LEU A 90 -8.74 -18.30 -21.84
CA LEU A 90 -9.00 -16.89 -21.56
C LEU A 90 -9.61 -16.67 -20.16
N LEU A 91 -10.80 -17.24 -19.91
CA LEU A 91 -11.59 -16.97 -18.71
C LEU A 91 -10.97 -17.59 -17.45
N THR A 92 -10.47 -18.82 -17.52
CA THR A 92 -9.86 -19.49 -16.36
C THR A 92 -8.54 -18.82 -15.97
N ASN A 93 -7.68 -18.48 -16.93
CA ASN A 93 -6.44 -17.75 -16.64
C ASN A 93 -6.71 -16.35 -16.09
N LEU A 94 -7.72 -15.65 -16.62
CA LEU A 94 -8.14 -14.36 -16.06
C LEU A 94 -8.70 -14.51 -14.64
N LEU A 95 -9.47 -15.57 -14.38
CA LEU A 95 -10.01 -15.85 -13.07
C LEU A 95 -8.90 -16.13 -12.05
N ILE A 96 -7.90 -16.93 -12.44
CA ILE A 96 -6.71 -17.20 -11.63
C ILE A 96 -5.96 -15.90 -11.36
N ALA A 97 -5.74 -15.07 -12.39
CA ALA A 97 -5.05 -13.78 -12.23
C ALA A 97 -5.79 -12.81 -11.30
N MET A 98 -7.12 -12.73 -11.43
CA MET A 98 -7.95 -11.91 -10.55
C MET A 98 -7.90 -12.43 -9.11
N PHE A 99 -7.97 -13.75 -8.90
CA PHE A 99 -7.84 -14.33 -7.57
C PHE A 99 -6.46 -14.10 -6.96
N SER A 100 -5.37 -14.28 -7.71
CA SER A 100 -4.02 -14.00 -7.22
C SER A 100 -3.88 -12.56 -6.75
N LYS A 101 -4.29 -11.59 -7.59
CA LYS A 101 -4.23 -10.17 -7.23
C LYS A 101 -5.05 -9.84 -5.98
N ARG A 102 -6.26 -10.41 -5.87
CA ARG A 102 -7.13 -10.17 -4.72
C ARG A 102 -6.63 -10.89 -3.48
N PHE A 103 -6.04 -12.07 -3.62
CA PHE A 103 -5.41 -12.80 -2.53
C PHE A 103 -4.28 -11.97 -1.93
N ASP A 104 -3.39 -11.43 -2.75
CA ASP A 104 -2.28 -10.59 -2.26
C ASP A 104 -2.78 -9.36 -1.50
N GLN A 105 -3.86 -8.73 -1.97
CA GLN A 105 -4.46 -7.58 -1.29
C GLN A 105 -5.13 -7.94 0.03
N VAL A 106 -5.84 -9.08 0.07
CA VAL A 106 -6.68 -9.47 1.21
C VAL A 106 -5.91 -10.29 2.25
N TYR A 107 -4.74 -10.83 1.90
CA TYR A 107 -3.95 -11.71 2.77
C TYR A 107 -3.53 -11.01 4.08
N GLU A 108 -3.00 -9.78 3.99
CA GLU A 108 -2.56 -9.02 5.17
C GLU A 108 -3.74 -8.66 6.08
N ASP A 109 -4.86 -8.22 5.52
CA ASP A 109 -6.07 -7.88 6.28
C ASP A 109 -6.67 -9.13 6.95
N THR A 110 -6.65 -10.27 6.25
CA THR A 110 -7.17 -11.53 6.76
C THR A 110 -6.35 -12.06 7.91
N LYS A 111 -5.04 -11.80 7.95
CA LYS A 111 -4.18 -12.21 9.07
C LYS A 111 -4.63 -11.59 10.39
N ASN A 112 -5.00 -10.31 10.38
CA ASN A 112 -5.52 -9.63 11.57
C ASN A 112 -6.88 -10.22 12.00
N ILE A 113 -7.76 -10.51 11.03
CA ILE A 113 -9.03 -11.18 11.30
C ILE A 113 -8.79 -12.58 11.89
N TRP A 114 -7.84 -13.34 11.35
CA TRP A 114 -7.46 -14.65 11.86
C TRP A 114 -6.95 -14.57 13.29
N HIS A 115 -6.07 -13.62 13.62
CA HIS A 115 -5.60 -13.45 15.01
C HIS A 115 -6.74 -13.10 15.97
N SER A 116 -7.69 -12.26 15.54
CA SER A 116 -8.89 -11.94 16.32
C SER A 116 -9.79 -13.17 16.54
N GLN A 117 -10.05 -13.93 15.47
CA GLN A 117 -10.83 -15.17 15.54
C GLN A 117 -10.14 -16.22 16.40
N GLN A 118 -8.83 -16.39 16.26
CA GLN A 118 -8.04 -17.32 17.04
C GLN A 118 -8.09 -16.98 18.54
N TYR A 119 -7.99 -15.70 18.90
CA TYR A 119 -8.17 -15.27 20.28
C TYR A 119 -9.58 -15.58 20.79
N SER A 120 -10.62 -15.26 20.00
CA SER A 120 -12.01 -15.53 20.35
C SER A 120 -12.27 -17.02 20.60
N PHE A 121 -11.82 -17.88 19.68
CA PHE A 121 -11.93 -19.32 19.83
C PHE A 121 -11.18 -19.81 21.07
N THR A 122 -9.93 -19.38 21.25
CA THR A 122 -9.11 -19.77 22.39
C THR A 122 -9.78 -19.39 23.72
N TYR A 123 -10.29 -18.15 23.82
CA TYR A 123 -11.02 -17.67 24.99
C TYR A 123 -12.29 -18.49 25.28
N GLU A 124 -13.07 -18.81 24.25
CA GLU A 124 -14.26 -19.65 24.39
C GLU A 124 -13.91 -21.06 24.89
N TYR A 125 -12.88 -21.68 24.31
CA TYR A 125 -12.41 -23.01 24.74
C TYR A 125 -11.89 -23.03 26.17
N PHE A 126 -11.23 -21.97 26.64
CA PHE A 126 -10.80 -21.87 28.04
C PHE A 126 -11.97 -21.78 29.03
N LYS A 127 -13.09 -21.19 28.63
CA LYS A 127 -14.29 -21.05 29.48
C LYS A 127 -15.18 -22.30 29.44
N ARG A 128 -15.15 -23.05 28.34
CA ARG A 128 -16.01 -24.22 28.13
C ARG A 128 -15.61 -25.37 29.05
N SER A 129 -16.59 -26.17 29.46
CA SER A 129 -16.36 -27.40 30.21
C SER A 129 -15.39 -28.32 29.43
N PRO A 130 -14.42 -28.97 30.10
CA PRO A 130 -13.40 -29.81 29.44
C PRO A 130 -13.96 -31.11 28.84
N PHE A 131 -15.26 -31.38 29.03
CA PHE A 131 -15.90 -32.58 28.52
C PHE A 131 -16.47 -32.37 27.11
N PHE A 132 -16.46 -33.46 26.34
CA PHE A 132 -16.97 -33.46 24.98
C PHE A 132 -18.47 -33.09 24.90
N PRO A 133 -18.97 -32.57 23.77
CA PRO A 133 -20.33 -32.01 23.67
C PRO A 133 -21.46 -32.95 24.15
N PRO A 134 -21.47 -34.26 23.85
CA PRO A 134 -22.49 -35.15 24.42
C PRO A 134 -22.47 -35.37 25.95
N ILE A 135 -21.35 -35.20 26.67
CA ILE A 135 -21.28 -35.35 28.15
C ILE A 135 -21.35 -33.99 28.88
N SER A 136 -21.26 -32.86 28.16
CA SER A 136 -21.17 -31.54 28.80
C SER A 136 -22.38 -31.19 29.69
N PHE A 137 -23.57 -31.72 29.36
CA PHE A 137 -24.81 -31.48 30.11
C PHE A 137 -24.71 -31.85 31.60
N ILE A 138 -23.92 -32.85 31.98
CA ILE A 138 -23.77 -33.27 33.39
C ILE A 138 -23.05 -32.19 34.20
N VAL A 139 -22.00 -31.59 33.62
CA VAL A 139 -21.23 -30.52 34.25
C VAL A 139 -22.03 -29.24 34.31
N ASP A 140 -22.73 -28.90 33.21
CA ASP A 140 -23.60 -27.73 33.17
C ASP A 140 -24.73 -27.83 34.19
N THR A 141 -25.34 -29.02 34.34
CA THR A 141 -26.37 -29.30 35.36
C THR A 141 -25.81 -29.16 36.77
N TYR A 142 -24.61 -29.69 37.05
CA TYR A 142 -23.95 -29.53 38.35
C TYR A 142 -23.68 -28.06 38.70
N HIS A 143 -23.16 -27.27 37.75
CA HIS A 143 -22.93 -25.83 37.93
C HIS A 143 -24.24 -25.06 38.14
N LEU A 144 -25.31 -25.42 37.42
CA LEU A 144 -26.64 -24.83 37.59
C LEU A 144 -27.21 -25.13 38.99
N CYS A 145 -27.19 -26.40 39.41
CA CYS A 145 -27.64 -26.80 40.76
C CYS A 145 -26.84 -26.08 41.86
N ARG A 146 -25.51 -26.00 41.72
CA ARG A 146 -24.65 -25.27 42.67
C ARG A 146 -25.02 -23.79 42.75
N THR A 147 -25.28 -23.16 41.60
CA THR A 147 -25.66 -21.74 41.52
C THR A 147 -27.01 -21.50 42.18
N ILE A 148 -28.00 -22.36 41.93
CA ILE A 148 -29.33 -22.29 42.56
C ILE A 148 -29.23 -22.44 44.07
N VAL A 149 -28.49 -23.44 44.57
CA VAL A 149 -28.27 -23.65 46.01
C VAL A 149 -27.56 -22.47 46.66
N PHE A 150 -26.58 -21.88 45.97
CA PHE A 150 -25.86 -20.70 46.48
C PHE A 150 -26.74 -19.44 46.50
N SER A 151 -27.60 -19.27 45.49
CA SER A 151 -28.59 -18.19 45.43
C SER A 151 -29.64 -18.31 46.53
N ILE A 152 -30.16 -19.52 46.80
CA ILE A 152 -31.08 -19.77 47.91
C ILE A 152 -30.40 -19.51 49.25
N ARG A 153 -29.15 -19.97 49.44
CA ARG A 153 -28.38 -19.68 50.65
C ARG A 153 -28.13 -18.19 50.84
N ARG A 154 -27.86 -17.43 49.77
CA ARG A 154 -27.73 -15.96 49.83
C ARG A 154 -29.05 -15.26 50.12
N ALA A 155 -30.19 -15.78 49.65
CA ALA A 155 -31.51 -15.25 49.95
C ALA A 155 -31.94 -15.53 51.41
N CYS A 156 -31.56 -16.69 51.95
CA CYS A 156 -31.86 -17.07 53.34
C CYS A 156 -30.88 -16.50 54.37
N TRP A 157 -29.65 -16.15 53.98
CA TRP A 157 -28.71 -15.42 54.84
C TRP A 157 -28.87 -13.91 54.66
N LYS A 158 -29.71 -13.30 55.50
CA LYS A 158 -29.64 -11.85 55.77
C LYS A 158 -28.20 -11.54 56.18
N LYS A 159 -27.48 -10.76 55.37
CA LYS A 159 -26.17 -10.24 55.79
C LYS A 159 -26.39 -9.31 57.00
N PRO A 160 -25.58 -9.40 58.06
CA PRO A 160 -25.49 -8.30 59.02
C PRO A 160 -25.03 -7.04 58.25
N ALA A 161 -25.59 -5.88 58.62
CA ALA A 161 -25.44 -4.62 57.90
C ALA A 161 -23.97 -4.15 57.73
N ASP A 162 -23.04 -4.67 58.54
CA ASP A 162 -21.62 -4.29 58.54
C ASP A 162 -20.68 -5.32 57.90
N CYS A 163 -21.10 -5.99 56.83
CA CYS A 163 -20.12 -6.63 55.95
C CYS A 163 -19.63 -5.58 54.96
N PRO A 164 -18.40 -5.03 55.10
CA PRO A 164 -17.82 -4.26 54.01
C PRO A 164 -17.91 -5.14 52.77
N ALA A 165 -18.40 -4.55 51.68
CA ALA A 165 -18.38 -5.21 50.39
C ALA A 165 -17.01 -5.88 50.27
N ARG A 166 -16.98 -7.20 50.03
CA ARG A 166 -15.74 -7.86 49.60
C ARG A 166 -15.39 -7.24 48.25
N VAL A 167 -14.87 -6.01 48.28
CA VAL A 167 -13.80 -5.57 47.41
C VAL A 167 -12.83 -6.71 47.53
N PHE A 168 -12.78 -7.50 46.47
CA PHE A 168 -11.84 -8.59 46.31
C PHE A 168 -10.49 -7.99 46.72
N GLU A 169 -10.04 -8.29 47.94
CA GLU A 169 -8.79 -7.78 48.42
C GLU A 169 -7.78 -8.47 47.52
N ILE A 170 -7.37 -7.74 46.48
CA ILE A 170 -6.42 -8.18 45.48
C ILE A 170 -5.30 -8.80 46.28
N ILE A 171 -5.18 -10.13 46.22
CA ILE A 171 -4.24 -10.96 46.98
C ILE A 171 -2.92 -10.16 47.01
N PRO A 172 -2.23 -9.98 48.14
CA PRO A 172 -1.08 -9.06 48.21
C PRO A 172 -0.02 -9.33 47.12
N LYS A 173 0.12 -10.58 46.67
CA LYS A 173 0.91 -10.98 45.49
C LYS A 173 0.47 -10.30 44.19
N THR A 174 -0.83 -10.19 43.93
CA THR A 174 -1.37 -9.52 42.75
C THR A 174 -1.14 -8.00 42.76
N LYS A 175 -1.10 -7.33 43.92
CA LYS A 175 -0.77 -5.88 43.97
C LYS A 175 0.66 -5.59 43.54
N LYS A 176 1.62 -6.39 44.02
CA LYS A 176 3.03 -6.27 43.63
C LYS A 176 3.19 -6.56 42.14
N LEU A 177 2.59 -7.66 41.66
CA LEU A 177 2.64 -8.03 40.26
C LEU A 177 2.06 -6.93 39.35
N ILE A 178 0.92 -6.33 39.72
CA ILE A 178 0.33 -5.22 38.97
C ILE A 178 1.27 -4.01 38.91
N LYS A 179 1.95 -3.70 40.01
CA LYS A 179 2.94 -2.62 40.04
C LYS A 179 4.12 -2.92 39.11
N ASP A 180 4.65 -4.14 39.16
CA ASP A 180 5.75 -4.57 38.32
C ASP A 180 5.36 -4.55 36.82
N TRP A 181 4.12 -4.93 36.47
CA TRP A 181 3.56 -4.82 35.12
C TRP A 181 3.42 -3.37 34.66
N HIS A 182 2.92 -2.48 35.51
CA HIS A 182 2.76 -1.07 35.18
C HIS A 182 4.11 -0.38 34.97
N GLU A 183 5.13 -0.76 35.73
CA GLU A 183 6.50 -0.28 35.53
C GLU A 183 7.08 -0.79 34.19
N PHE A 184 6.82 -2.06 33.85
CA PHE A 184 7.20 -2.64 32.57
C PHE A 184 6.50 -1.96 31.37
N GLU A 185 5.19 -1.71 31.44
CA GLU A 185 4.42 -0.99 30.41
C GLU A 185 4.95 0.44 30.21
N GLY A 186 5.32 1.11 31.31
CA GLY A 186 6.00 2.40 31.25
C GLY A 186 7.32 2.31 30.50
N ALA A 187 8.24 1.44 30.94
CA ALA A 187 9.57 1.29 30.35
C ALA A 187 9.53 0.95 28.86
N THR A 188 8.66 0.02 28.45
CA THR A 188 8.49 -0.38 27.04
C THR A 188 7.90 0.73 26.18
N THR A 189 6.96 1.51 26.72
CA THR A 189 6.39 2.68 26.02
C THR A 189 7.45 3.79 25.81
N TYR A 190 8.28 4.05 26.83
CA TYR A 190 9.40 5.00 26.71
C TYR A 190 10.40 4.56 25.64
N GLU A 191 10.74 3.26 25.61
CA GLU A 191 11.64 2.71 24.61
C GLU A 191 11.05 2.81 23.21
N TYR A 192 9.77 2.44 23.02
CA TYR A 192 9.06 2.57 21.74
C TYR A 192 9.09 4.03 21.23
N ALA A 193 8.68 4.99 22.06
CA ALA A 193 8.68 6.41 21.70
C ALA A 193 10.08 6.91 21.32
N HIS A 194 11.12 6.43 22.01
CA HIS A 194 12.49 6.78 21.70
C HIS A 194 13.00 6.13 20.40
N THR A 195 12.58 4.90 20.09
CA THR A 195 12.89 4.24 18.81
C THR A 195 12.17 4.88 17.63
N GLU A 196 10.91 5.32 17.79
CA GLU A 196 10.23 6.10 16.76
C GLU A 196 10.90 7.46 16.54
N ALA A 197 11.27 8.16 17.61
CA ALA A 197 12.03 9.42 17.49
C ALA A 197 13.38 9.23 16.78
N LYS A 198 14.04 8.08 16.98
CA LYS A 198 15.27 7.71 16.26
C LYS A 198 15.02 7.28 14.81
N GLY A 199 13.95 6.55 14.54
CA GLY A 199 13.52 6.15 13.20
C GLY A 199 13.15 7.36 12.35
N SER A 200 12.41 8.30 12.92
CA SER A 200 12.09 9.59 12.31
C SER A 200 13.35 10.43 12.03
N LYS A 201 14.38 10.34 12.89
CA LYS A 201 15.72 10.93 12.65
C LYS A 201 16.49 10.27 11.49
N SER A 202 16.19 9.03 11.12
CA SER A 202 16.77 8.38 9.93
C SER A 202 16.06 8.85 8.65
N THR A 203 14.76 9.11 8.71
CA THR A 203 14.00 9.80 7.67
C THR A 203 14.32 11.31 7.61
N SER A 204 14.91 11.88 8.67
CA SER A 204 15.35 13.29 8.79
C SER A 204 16.54 13.70 7.92
N ILE A 205 17.10 12.87 7.04
CA ILE A 205 18.00 13.40 6.00
C ILE A 205 17.26 14.46 5.16
N LYS A 206 15.94 14.32 4.98
CA LYS A 206 15.09 15.34 4.36
C LYS A 206 14.87 16.56 5.27
N SER A 207 14.51 16.36 6.54
CA SER A 207 14.24 17.49 7.45
C SER A 207 15.50 18.28 7.85
N ASN A 208 16.70 17.66 7.80
CA ASN A 208 17.97 18.39 7.94
C ASN A 208 18.28 19.24 6.71
N GLN A 209 17.77 18.86 5.53
CA GLN A 209 17.90 19.63 4.30
C GLN A 209 16.97 20.86 4.33
N ASP A 210 15.74 20.67 4.83
CA ASP A 210 14.76 21.75 5.03
C ASP A 210 15.20 22.71 6.16
N ALA A 211 15.68 22.19 7.30
CA ALA A 211 16.20 23.02 8.39
C ALA A 211 17.51 23.74 8.03
N ASN A 212 18.36 23.15 7.16
CA ASN A 212 19.51 23.85 6.60
C ASN A 212 19.09 24.93 5.59
N PHE A 213 18.06 24.69 4.77
CA PHE A 213 17.50 25.70 3.86
C PHE A 213 16.98 26.91 4.65
N ASP A 214 16.14 26.68 5.67
CA ASP A 214 15.60 27.73 6.53
C ASP A 214 16.70 28.50 7.29
N ASN A 215 17.73 27.80 7.79
CA ASN A 215 18.87 28.46 8.43
C ASN A 215 19.68 29.30 7.42
N THR A 216 19.87 28.83 6.18
CA THR A 216 20.56 29.62 5.15
C THR A 216 19.76 30.84 4.68
N GLU A 217 18.43 30.77 4.66
CA GLU A 217 17.56 31.89 4.35
C GLU A 217 17.63 32.96 5.46
N ASN A 218 17.53 32.55 6.73
CA ASN A 218 17.66 33.46 7.87
C ASN A 218 19.06 34.11 7.99
N LEU A 219 20.14 33.40 7.62
CA LEU A 219 21.50 33.97 7.58
C LEU A 219 21.69 35.00 6.44
N LYS A 220 21.01 34.83 5.31
CA LYS A 220 20.99 35.82 4.22
C LYS A 220 20.18 37.06 4.59
N ASP A 221 19.16 36.89 5.42
CA ASP A 221 18.31 38.00 5.88
C ASP A 221 18.78 38.70 7.15
N SER A 222 19.78 38.15 7.84
CA SER A 222 20.37 38.82 8.99
C SER A 222 21.00 40.15 8.56
N ASN A 223 20.47 41.26 9.09
CA ASN A 223 20.92 42.63 8.78
C ASN A 223 22.44 42.83 8.95
N VAL A 224 23.11 41.98 9.75
CA VAL A 224 24.56 42.03 9.97
C VAL A 224 25.36 41.71 8.70
N THR A 225 24.96 40.71 7.91
CA THR A 225 25.67 40.35 6.66
C THR A 225 25.40 41.37 5.56
N LYS A 226 24.15 41.85 5.42
CA LYS A 226 23.79 42.95 4.51
C LYS A 226 24.56 44.23 4.85
N ASN A 227 24.67 44.60 6.12
CA ASN A 227 25.39 45.81 6.54
C ASN A 227 26.90 45.70 6.32
N ALA A 228 27.50 44.53 6.57
CA ALA A 228 28.92 44.30 6.32
C ALA A 228 29.25 44.35 4.81
N SER A 229 28.43 43.72 3.96
CA SER A 229 28.58 43.79 2.50
C SER A 229 28.40 45.22 1.98
N ASN A 230 27.39 45.94 2.46
CA ASN A 230 27.16 47.33 2.05
C ASN A 230 28.33 48.25 2.47
N LYS A 231 28.90 48.04 3.67
CA LYS A 231 30.07 48.80 4.12
C LYS A 231 31.33 48.47 3.31
N LEU A 232 31.48 47.22 2.90
CA LEU A 232 32.60 46.80 2.04
C LEU A 232 32.47 47.41 0.64
N THR A 233 31.28 47.39 0.04
CA THR A 233 31.06 47.97 -1.29
C THR A 233 31.26 49.49 -1.30
N THR A 234 30.83 50.20 -0.25
CA THR A 234 31.12 51.64 -0.14
C THR A 234 32.62 51.93 -0.02
N ASN A 235 33.35 51.12 0.75
CA ASN A 235 34.80 51.28 0.88
C ASN A 235 35.53 50.99 -0.45
N LEU A 236 35.11 49.95 -1.17
CA LEU A 236 35.67 49.62 -2.49
C LEU A 236 35.40 50.73 -3.51
N GLN A 237 34.20 51.31 -3.51
CA GLN A 237 33.86 52.43 -4.37
C GLN A 237 34.73 53.65 -4.06
N GLN A 238 34.94 53.95 -2.78
CA GLN A 238 35.80 55.06 -2.36
C GLN A 238 37.25 54.86 -2.80
N MET A 239 37.80 53.65 -2.66
CA MET A 239 39.16 53.35 -3.15
C MET A 239 39.27 53.49 -4.67
N GLN A 240 38.23 53.12 -5.42
CA GLN A 240 38.21 53.31 -6.87
C GLN A 240 38.22 54.80 -7.23
N ASP A 241 37.45 55.63 -6.52
CA ASP A 241 37.43 57.08 -6.72
C ASP A 241 38.78 57.72 -6.38
N ASP A 242 39.46 57.24 -5.33
CA ASP A 242 40.79 57.75 -4.97
C ASP A 242 41.87 57.34 -5.99
N LEU A 243 41.81 56.11 -6.52
CA LEU A 243 42.70 55.68 -7.60
C LEU A 243 42.50 56.49 -8.88
N THR A 244 41.25 56.81 -9.24
CA THR A 244 40.98 57.64 -10.42
C THR A 244 41.48 59.07 -10.24
N LYS A 245 41.35 59.66 -9.04
CA LYS A 245 41.93 60.97 -8.73
C LYS A 245 43.46 60.97 -8.79
N LEU A 246 44.11 59.93 -8.25
CA LEU A 246 45.57 59.79 -8.35
C LEU A 246 46.04 59.66 -9.79
N SER A 247 45.30 58.91 -10.61
CA SER A 247 45.58 58.80 -12.05
C SER A 247 45.49 60.17 -12.73
N GLN A 248 44.45 60.95 -12.46
CA GLN A 248 44.30 62.30 -13.02
C GLN A 248 45.42 63.25 -12.57
N SER A 249 45.77 63.24 -11.28
CA SER A 249 46.89 64.05 -10.76
C SER A 249 48.24 63.65 -11.37
N SER A 250 48.45 62.35 -11.59
CA SER A 250 49.63 61.85 -12.30
C SER A 250 49.66 62.34 -13.75
N GLU A 251 48.53 62.28 -14.47
CA GLU A 251 48.42 62.80 -15.84
C GLU A 251 48.68 64.31 -15.91
N GLU A 252 48.18 65.09 -14.94
CA GLU A 252 48.46 66.53 -14.83
C GLU A 252 49.94 66.81 -14.58
N SER A 253 50.59 66.04 -13.71
CA SER A 253 52.02 66.16 -13.44
C SER A 253 52.86 65.82 -14.67
N VAL A 254 52.46 64.81 -15.44
CA VAL A 254 53.10 64.47 -16.72
C VAL A 254 52.92 65.59 -17.73
N ARG A 255 51.73 66.19 -17.84
CA ARG A 255 51.49 67.36 -18.70
C ARG A 255 52.35 68.55 -18.29
N GLN A 256 52.51 68.83 -17.00
CA GLN A 256 53.40 69.88 -16.51
C GLN A 256 54.86 69.60 -16.90
N MET A 257 55.34 68.37 -16.74
CA MET A 257 56.69 67.99 -17.17
C MET A 257 56.89 68.17 -18.68
N GLN A 258 55.90 67.77 -19.49
CA GLN A 258 55.95 67.98 -20.94
C GLN A 258 56.04 69.47 -21.31
N ASN A 259 55.27 70.32 -20.62
CA ASN A 259 55.32 71.76 -20.83
C ASN A 259 56.68 72.36 -20.44
N ASN A 260 57.25 71.93 -19.31
CA ASN A 260 58.57 72.38 -18.87
C ASN A 260 59.67 71.95 -19.85
N LEU A 261 59.61 70.73 -20.39
CA LEU A 261 60.54 70.27 -21.43
C LEU A 261 60.40 71.06 -22.73
N ALA A 262 59.18 71.40 -23.13
CA ALA A 262 58.94 72.25 -24.30
C ALA A 262 59.55 73.65 -24.13
N GLN A 263 59.41 74.25 -22.94
CA GLN A 263 60.05 75.53 -22.61
C GLN A 263 61.59 75.44 -22.60
N LEU A 264 62.15 74.33 -22.08
CA LEU A 264 63.59 74.07 -22.11
C LEU A 264 64.12 73.92 -23.53
N ASN A 265 63.37 73.23 -24.40
CA ASN A 265 63.73 73.12 -25.82
C ASN A 265 63.65 74.47 -26.54
N GLN A 266 62.64 75.29 -26.26
CA GLN A 266 62.54 76.65 -26.81
C GLN A 266 63.73 77.52 -26.38
N SER A 267 64.08 77.51 -25.10
CA SER A 267 65.25 78.26 -24.59
C SER A 267 66.58 77.73 -25.14
N LEU A 268 66.72 76.41 -25.35
CA LEU A 268 67.89 75.84 -26.04
C LEU A 268 67.99 76.30 -27.50
N GLU A 269 66.87 76.35 -28.23
CA GLU A 269 66.85 76.86 -29.60
C GLU A 269 67.12 78.37 -29.65
N GLU A 270 66.62 79.16 -28.69
CA GLU A 270 67.02 80.58 -28.54
C GLU A 270 68.53 80.74 -28.30
N ILE A 271 69.13 79.89 -27.46
CA ILE A 271 70.58 79.91 -27.20
C ILE A 271 71.36 79.51 -28.45
N LYS A 272 70.92 78.47 -29.19
CA LYS A 272 71.56 78.08 -30.45
C LYS A 272 71.49 79.20 -31.49
N LEU A 273 70.35 79.88 -31.61
CA LEU A 273 70.20 81.04 -32.49
C LEU A 273 71.13 82.19 -32.10
N LYS A 274 71.29 82.46 -30.79
CA LYS A 274 72.25 83.45 -30.29
C LYS A 274 73.73 83.06 -30.54
N LEU A 275 74.06 81.76 -30.52
CA LEU A 275 75.42 81.30 -30.86
C LEU A 275 75.69 81.33 -32.37
N SER A 276 74.69 81.06 -33.20
CA SER A 276 74.80 81.09 -34.67
C SER A 276 74.92 82.50 -35.26
N SER A 277 74.57 83.57 -34.52
CA SER A 277 74.72 84.95 -34.99
C SER A 277 76.04 85.62 -34.56
N ASN A 278 76.93 84.89 -33.87
CA ASN A 278 78.19 85.40 -33.32
C ASN A 278 79.42 84.66 -33.89
N THR A 279 79.25 84.01 -35.03
CA THR A 279 80.31 83.46 -35.91
C THR A 279 80.08 83.99 -37.32
#